data_AF-A0AAE5H302-F1
#
_entry.id   AF-A0AAE5H302-F1
#
_cell.length_a   1.000
_cell.length_b   1.000
_cell.length_c   1.000
_cell.angle_alpha   90.00
_cell.angle_beta   90.00
_cell.angle_gamma   90.00
#
_symmetry.space_group_name_H-M   'P 1'
#
loop_
_entity.id
_entity.type
_entity.pdbx_description
1 polymer ?
#
loop_
_entity_poly.entity_id
_entity_poly.type
_entity_poly.pdbx_seq_one_letter_code
_entity_poly.pdbx_strand_id
1 'polypeptide(L)'
;MKKEKLINKTKILLKNVQALRESTNITEQQKAKVNTIIKALNSLSAQEQNLIAYKYFENKKQIEIAELMKVDVRTVQRKVNKIALDIGRIVYGFEDEFINILDEAWNALNDVEETEEQLIDRAMEFVINKMKEYKVIS
;
A
#
# COMPACT_ATOMS: atom_id res chain seq x y z
N MET A 1 -2.49 4.28 10.34
CA MET A 1 -1.43 3.53 11.13
C MET A 1 -0.16 4.37 11.46
N LYS A 2 0.58 4.14 12.57
CA LYS A 2 1.85 4.86 12.90
C LYS A 2 2.97 4.62 11.85
N LYS A 3 3.73 5.67 11.50
CA LYS A 3 4.79 5.69 10.46
C LYS A 3 5.79 4.54 10.55
N GLU A 4 6.38 4.30 11.72
CA GLU A 4 7.40 3.25 11.88
C GLU A 4 6.82 1.84 11.70
N LYS A 5 5.60 1.62 12.19
CA LYS A 5 4.88 0.36 12.02
C LYS A 5 4.59 0.09 10.54
N LEU A 6 4.19 1.12 9.80
CA LEU A 6 3.96 1.04 8.35
C LEU A 6 5.25 0.70 7.58
N ILE A 7 6.35 1.37 7.90
CA ILE A 7 7.67 1.08 7.30
C ILE A 7 8.07 -0.37 7.58
N ASN A 8 8.00 -0.83 8.84
CA ASN A 8 8.42 -2.19 9.20
C ASN A 8 7.54 -3.25 8.54
N LYS A 9 6.21 -3.06 8.52
CA LYS A 9 5.26 -3.94 7.84
C LYS A 9 5.56 -4.04 6.35
N THR A 10 5.88 -2.92 5.70
CA THR A 10 6.22 -2.88 4.27
C THR A 10 7.57 -3.52 3.98
N LYS A 11 8.58 -3.35 4.85
CA LYS A 11 9.87 -4.05 4.70
C LYS A 11 9.72 -5.57 4.78
N ILE A 12 8.89 -6.06 5.70
CA ILE A 12 8.60 -7.50 5.83
C ILE A 12 7.91 -7.99 4.57
N LEU A 13 6.92 -7.24 4.07
CA LEU A 13 6.24 -7.54 2.82
C LEU A 13 7.24 -7.63 1.65
N LEU A 14 8.10 -6.64 1.45
CA LEU A 14 9.07 -6.61 0.35
C LEU A 14 10.06 -7.79 0.39
N LYS A 15 10.49 -8.22 1.59
CA LYS A 15 11.33 -9.41 1.75
C LYS A 15 10.63 -10.71 1.32
N ASN A 16 9.30 -10.76 1.45
CA ASN A 16 8.51 -11.96 1.23
C ASN A 16 7.75 -11.96 -0.11
N VAL A 17 7.77 -10.84 -0.86
CA VAL A 17 7.09 -10.71 -2.17
C VAL A 17 7.58 -11.75 -3.18
N GLN A 18 8.85 -12.14 -3.12
CA GLN A 18 9.39 -13.17 -4.01
C GLN A 18 8.74 -14.54 -3.74
N ALA A 19 8.58 -14.92 -2.46
CA ALA A 19 7.87 -16.14 -2.07
C ALA A 19 6.38 -16.11 -2.45
N LEU A 20 5.75 -14.93 -2.44
CA LEU A 20 4.36 -14.76 -2.89
C LEU A 20 4.20 -14.96 -4.40
N ARG A 21 5.19 -14.55 -5.20
CA ARG A 21 5.19 -14.76 -6.66
C ARG A 21 5.34 -16.23 -7.05
N GLU A 22 6.11 -16.99 -6.27
CA GLU A 22 6.38 -18.42 -6.52
C GLU A 22 5.26 -19.33 -6.02
N SER A 23 4.32 -18.81 -5.22
CA SER A 23 3.17 -19.58 -4.76
C SER A 23 2.16 -19.81 -5.90
N THR A 24 1.87 -21.08 -6.22
CA THR A 24 0.97 -21.48 -7.31
C THR A 24 -0.52 -21.47 -6.93
N ASN A 25 -0.85 -21.33 -5.65
CA ASN A 25 -2.21 -21.33 -5.11
C ASN A 25 -2.59 -19.99 -4.47
N ILE A 26 -2.56 -18.92 -5.25
CA ILE A 26 -2.95 -17.56 -4.81
C ILE A 26 -4.44 -17.31 -5.06
N THR A 27 -5.16 -16.93 -4.01
CA THR A 27 -6.58 -16.54 -4.09
C THR A 27 -6.75 -15.22 -4.86
N GLU A 28 -7.95 -14.92 -5.37
CA GLU A 28 -8.22 -13.65 -6.08
C GLU A 28 -7.92 -12.41 -5.22
N GLN A 29 -8.19 -12.48 -3.91
CA GLN A 29 -7.81 -11.40 -2.97
C GLN A 29 -6.29 -11.24 -2.85
N GLN A 30 -5.53 -12.33 -2.88
CA GLN A 30 -4.07 -12.27 -2.86
C GLN A 30 -3.51 -11.74 -4.19
N LYS A 31 -4.11 -12.12 -5.32
CA LYS A 31 -3.77 -11.54 -6.64
C LYS A 31 -4.00 -10.04 -6.68
N ALA A 32 -5.13 -9.56 -6.15
CA ALA A 32 -5.41 -8.13 -6.04
C ALA A 32 -4.33 -7.40 -5.21
N LYS A 33 -3.94 -7.97 -4.06
CA LYS A 33 -2.86 -7.43 -3.23
C LYS A 33 -1.50 -7.42 -3.95
N VAL A 34 -1.15 -8.49 -4.66
CA VAL A 34 0.07 -8.57 -5.47
C VAL A 34 0.05 -7.50 -6.57
N ASN A 35 -1.08 -7.30 -7.25
CA ASN A 35 -1.23 -6.26 -8.26
C ASN A 35 -1.06 -4.85 -7.67
N THR A 36 -1.58 -4.59 -6.47
CA THR A 36 -1.36 -3.31 -5.77
C THR A 36 0.11 -3.11 -5.44
N ILE A 37 0.82 -4.15 -5.01
CA ILE A 37 2.28 -4.09 -4.75
C ILE A 37 3.05 -3.81 -6.04
N ILE A 38 2.70 -4.48 -7.14
CA ILE A 38 3.33 -4.25 -8.45
C ILE A 38 3.10 -2.82 -8.93
N LYS A 39 1.87 -2.31 -8.79
CA LYS A 39 1.54 -0.90 -9.09
C LYS A 39 2.37 0.05 -8.23
N ALA A 40 2.50 -0.23 -6.94
CA ALA A 40 3.32 0.58 -6.04
C ALA A 40 4.79 0.60 -6.48
N LEU A 41 5.36 -0.56 -6.82
CA LEU A 41 6.74 -0.66 -7.32
C LEU A 41 6.93 0.06 -8.67
N ASN A 42 5.97 -0.06 -9.59
CA ASN A 42 6.02 0.60 -10.89
C ASN A 42 5.87 2.13 -10.80
N SER A 43 5.27 2.64 -9.72
CA SER A 43 5.17 4.09 -9.47
C SER A 43 6.49 4.74 -9.03
N LEU A 44 7.47 3.93 -8.62
CA LEU A 44 8.80 4.41 -8.21
C LEU A 44 9.62 4.84 -9.42
N SER A 45 10.50 5.83 -9.22
CA SER A 45 11.49 6.18 -10.25
C SER A 45 12.47 5.02 -10.50
N ALA A 46 13.11 4.98 -11.67
CA ALA A 46 14.08 3.93 -12.02
C ALA A 46 15.20 3.79 -10.97
N GLN A 47 15.67 4.90 -10.40
CA GLN A 47 16.69 4.87 -9.35
C GLN A 47 16.18 4.26 -8.05
N GLU A 48 14.92 4.49 -7.69
CA GLU A 48 14.27 3.93 -6.50
C GLU A 48 13.93 2.45 -6.70
N GLN A 49 13.50 2.06 -7.90
CA GLN A 49 13.32 0.64 -8.28
C GLN A 49 14.64 -0.13 -8.14
N ASN A 50 15.75 0.41 -8.68
CA ASN A 50 17.08 -0.21 -8.55
C ASN A 50 17.51 -0.34 -7.09
N LEU A 51 17.26 0.67 -6.26
CA LEU A 51 17.56 0.61 -4.84
C LEU A 51 16.80 -0.52 -4.13
N ILE A 52 15.51 -0.66 -4.42
CA ILE A 52 14.67 -1.72 -3.86
C ILE A 52 15.08 -3.10 -4.39
N ALA A 53 15.37 -3.21 -5.69
CA ALA A 53 15.90 -4.42 -6.33
C ALA A 53 17.17 -4.90 -5.62
N TYR A 54 18.19 -4.03 -5.50
CA TYR A 54 19.42 -4.36 -4.82
C TYR A 54 19.21 -4.76 -3.36
N LYS A 55 18.31 -4.08 -2.66
CA LYS A 55 18.14 -4.31 -1.22
C LYS A 55 17.35 -5.58 -0.89
N TYR A 56 16.29 -5.87 -1.63
CA TYR A 56 15.29 -6.87 -1.24
C TYR A 56 15.22 -8.07 -2.18
N PHE A 57 15.69 -7.95 -3.42
CA PHE A 57 15.68 -9.05 -4.40
C PHE A 57 17.08 -9.63 -4.59
N GLU A 58 18.11 -8.77 -4.62
CA GLU A 58 19.51 -9.20 -4.70
C GLU A 58 20.21 -9.29 -3.35
N ASN A 59 19.53 -8.91 -2.26
CA ASN A 59 20.01 -9.01 -0.88
C ASN A 59 21.38 -8.32 -0.61
N LYS A 60 21.72 -7.27 -1.36
CA LYS A 60 22.97 -6.53 -1.17
C LYS A 60 23.04 -5.81 0.18
N LYS A 61 24.26 -5.67 0.69
CA LYS A 61 24.58 -4.87 1.87
C LYS A 61 24.47 -3.38 1.54
N GLN A 62 24.22 -2.55 2.55
CA GLN A 62 24.08 -1.10 2.35
C GLN A 62 25.33 -0.45 1.76
N ILE A 63 26.52 -0.97 2.10
CA ILE A 63 27.82 -0.50 1.59
C ILE A 63 27.93 -0.79 0.08
N GLU A 64 27.60 -2.01 -0.33
CA GLU A 64 27.61 -2.41 -1.75
C GLU A 64 26.61 -1.58 -2.57
N ILE A 65 25.43 -1.32 -2.01
CA ILE A 65 24.41 -0.47 -2.65
C ILE A 65 24.91 0.98 -2.77
N ALA A 66 25.55 1.50 -1.72
CA ALA A 66 26.12 2.85 -1.71
C ALA A 66 27.16 3.03 -2.82
N GLU A 67 28.03 2.03 -3.01
CA GLU A 67 29.02 2.00 -4.10
C GLU A 67 28.36 1.95 -5.48
N LEU A 68 27.42 1.02 -5.70
CA LEU A 68 26.72 0.86 -6.98
C LEU A 68 25.94 2.11 -7.38
N MET A 69 25.32 2.77 -6.41
CA MET A 69 24.49 3.95 -6.63
C MET A 69 25.26 5.27 -6.51
N LYS A 70 26.55 5.23 -6.15
CA LYS A 70 27.41 6.40 -5.91
C LYS A 70 26.80 7.38 -4.90
N VAL A 71 26.32 6.87 -3.76
CA VAL A 71 25.74 7.66 -2.67
C VAL A 71 26.33 7.26 -1.32
N ASP A 72 26.13 8.09 -0.29
CA ASP A 72 26.54 7.74 1.07
C ASP A 72 25.69 6.60 1.68
N VAL A 73 26.33 5.75 2.50
CA VAL A 73 25.67 4.61 3.17
C VAL A 73 24.48 5.03 4.02
N ARG A 74 24.54 6.17 4.73
CA ARG A 74 23.41 6.70 5.51
C ARG A 74 22.27 7.13 4.60
N THR A 75 22.60 7.61 3.40
CA THR A 75 21.60 7.99 2.40
C THR A 75 20.82 6.77 1.90
N VAL A 76 21.48 5.61 1.75
CA VAL A 76 20.82 4.34 1.38
C VAL A 76 19.70 4.02 2.38
N GLN A 77 20.00 3.97 3.68
CA GLN A 77 19.00 3.62 4.70
C GLN A 77 17.84 4.62 4.75
N ARG A 78 18.13 5.93 4.60
CA ARG A 78 17.11 6.98 4.56
C ARG A 78 16.19 6.81 3.34
N LYS A 79 16.75 6.59 2.15
CA LYS A 79 15.98 6.40 0.91
C LYS A 79 15.14 5.12 0.99
N VAL A 80 15.70 4.01 1.46
CA VAL A 80 14.94 2.76 1.66
C VAL A 80 13.75 2.96 2.60
N ASN A 81 13.93 3.67 3.71
CA ASN A 81 12.83 3.96 4.63
C ASN A 81 11.74 4.83 4.00
N LYS A 82 12.13 5.82 3.19
CA LYS A 82 11.19 6.69 2.48
C LYS A 82 10.38 5.86 1.47
N ILE A 83 11.05 5.09 0.62
CA ILE A 83 10.39 4.25 -0.39
C ILE A 83 9.46 3.22 0.26
N ALA A 84 9.89 2.59 1.35
CA ALA A 84 9.04 1.66 2.11
C ALA A 84 7.80 2.35 2.71
N LEU A 85 7.90 3.61 3.10
CA LEU A 85 6.75 4.38 3.55
C LEU A 85 5.78 4.66 2.40
N ASP A 86 6.31 5.06 1.25
CA ASP A 86 5.51 5.43 0.07
C ASP A 86 4.78 4.20 -0.50
N ILE A 87 5.49 3.06 -0.66
CA ILE A 87 4.87 1.77 -1.00
C ILE A 87 3.82 1.39 0.06
N GLY A 88 4.14 1.55 1.34
CA GLY A 88 3.22 1.24 2.42
C GLY A 88 1.93 2.04 2.35
N ARG A 89 1.99 3.33 2.00
CA ARG A 89 0.80 4.16 1.80
C ARG A 89 -0.03 3.69 0.62
N ILE A 90 0.59 3.23 -0.46
CA ILE A 90 -0.17 2.71 -1.61
C ILE A 90 -0.82 1.37 -1.26
N VAL A 91 -0.11 0.50 -0.55
CA VAL A 91 -0.57 -0.86 -0.24
C VAL A 91 -1.58 -0.89 0.91
N TYR A 92 -1.40 -0.05 1.92
CA TYR A 92 -2.21 -0.06 3.15
C TYR A 92 -3.02 1.24 3.36
N GLY A 93 -2.70 2.32 2.64
CA GLY A 93 -3.44 3.58 2.77
C GLY A 93 -4.86 3.50 2.23
N PHE A 94 -5.14 2.54 1.34
CA PHE A 94 -6.52 2.23 0.93
C PHE A 94 -7.41 1.79 2.10
N GLU A 95 -6.84 1.12 3.11
CA GLU A 95 -7.59 0.76 4.32
C GLU A 95 -7.90 2.01 5.17
N ASP A 96 -6.94 2.93 5.29
CA ASP A 96 -7.12 4.18 6.04
C ASP A 96 -8.09 5.15 5.29
N GLU A 97 -8.06 5.23 3.95
CA GLU A 97 -9.00 6.00 3.13
C GLU A 97 -10.41 5.41 3.13
N PHE A 98 -10.54 4.08 3.07
CA PHE A 98 -11.83 3.40 3.15
C PHE A 98 -12.48 3.57 4.53
N ILE A 99 -11.70 3.50 5.62
CA ILE A 99 -12.19 3.78 6.98
C ILE A 99 -12.64 5.24 7.10
N ASN A 100 -11.90 6.20 6.55
CA ASN A 100 -12.34 7.60 6.54
C ASN A 100 -13.63 7.80 5.74
N ILE A 101 -13.78 7.12 4.60
CA ILE A 101 -15.02 7.16 3.81
C ILE A 101 -16.18 6.53 4.59
N LEU A 102 -15.94 5.44 5.34
CA LEU A 102 -16.94 4.82 6.21
C LEU A 102 -17.32 5.73 7.37
N ASP A 103 -16.36 6.40 8.01
CA ASP A 103 -16.61 7.35 9.09
C ASP A 103 -17.37 8.59 8.57
N GLU A 104 -17.01 9.11 7.39
CA GLU A 104 -17.72 10.19 6.72
C GLU A 104 -19.15 9.77 6.35
N ALA A 105 -19.33 8.56 5.81
CA ALA A 105 -20.63 7.99 5.50
C ALA A 105 -21.47 7.85 6.78
N TRP A 106 -20.91 7.25 7.83
CA TRP A 106 -21.55 7.02 9.12
C TRP A 106 -21.98 8.34 9.79
N ASN A 107 -21.12 9.36 9.76
CA ASN A 107 -21.45 10.67 10.29
C ASN A 107 -22.51 11.39 9.44
N ALA A 108 -22.51 11.23 8.12
CA ALA A 108 -23.56 11.75 7.23
C ALA A 108 -24.89 11.01 7.39
N LEU A 109 -24.91 9.84 8.03
CA LEU A 109 -26.09 9.00 8.27
C LEU A 109 -26.76 9.29 9.62
N ASN A 110 -26.01 9.69 10.63
CA ASN A 110 -26.52 9.95 11.99
C ASN A 110 -27.39 11.21 12.14
N ASP A 111 -27.59 12.01 11.08
CA ASP A 111 -28.38 13.25 11.09
C ASP A 111 -29.84 13.07 10.61
N VAL A 112 -30.32 11.82 10.40
CA VAL A 112 -31.65 11.57 9.82
C VAL A 112 -32.42 10.51 10.61
N GLU A 113 -33.70 10.79 10.92
CA GLU A 113 -34.67 9.84 11.47
C GLU A 113 -35.06 8.78 10.41
N GLU A 114 -34.12 7.89 10.07
CA GLU A 114 -34.34 6.76 9.16
C GLU A 114 -34.32 5.43 9.92
N THR A 115 -35.00 4.41 9.39
CA THR A 115 -34.91 3.06 9.95
C THR A 115 -33.52 2.46 9.67
N GLU A 116 -33.08 1.53 10.51
CA GLU A 116 -31.75 0.90 10.42
C GLU A 116 -31.47 0.29 9.03
N GLU A 117 -32.49 -0.23 8.36
CA GLU A 117 -32.41 -0.82 7.01
C GLU A 117 -32.17 0.25 5.92
N GLN A 118 -32.84 1.41 6.03
CA GLN A 118 -32.66 2.55 5.11
C GLN A 118 -31.29 3.21 5.29
N LEU A 119 -30.79 3.27 6.53
CA LEU A 119 -29.44 3.76 6.84
C LEU A 119 -28.37 2.88 6.20
N ILE A 120 -28.52 1.55 6.26
CA ILE A 120 -27.58 0.60 5.66
C ILE A 120 -27.57 0.72 4.13
N ASP A 121 -28.74 0.78 3.50
CA ASP A 121 -28.85 0.90 2.03
C ASP A 121 -28.22 2.21 1.54
N ARG A 122 -28.45 3.32 2.23
CA ARG A 122 -27.86 4.63 1.89
C ARG A 122 -26.35 4.66 2.12
N ALA A 123 -25.86 4.03 3.19
CA ALA A 123 -24.43 3.87 3.44
C ALA A 123 -23.74 3.12 2.31
N MET A 124 -24.33 2.00 1.89
CA MET A 124 -23.83 1.17 0.82
C MET A 124 -23.79 1.93 -0.51
N GLU A 125 -24.86 2.67 -0.83
CA GLU A 125 -24.94 3.46 -2.06
C GLU A 125 -23.91 4.60 -2.08
N PHE A 126 -23.71 5.30 -0.95
CA PHE A 126 -22.68 6.32 -0.81
C PHE A 126 -21.27 5.76 -0.98
N VAL A 127 -20.96 4.63 -0.33
CA VAL A 127 -19.67 3.94 -0.45
C VAL A 127 -19.44 3.50 -1.90
N ILE A 128 -20.44 2.90 -2.55
CA ILE A 128 -20.35 2.49 -3.96
C ILE A 128 -20.05 3.69 -4.88
N ASN A 129 -20.73 4.82 -4.66
CA ASN A 129 -20.51 6.03 -5.45
C ASN A 129 -19.11 6.63 -5.22
N LYS A 130 -18.62 6.65 -3.99
CA LYS A 130 -17.24 7.06 -3.68
C LYS A 130 -16.22 6.12 -4.30
N MET A 131 -16.44 4.81 -4.23
CA MET A 131 -15.56 3.82 -4.86
C MET A 131 -15.52 3.96 -6.40
N LYS A 132 -16.62 4.36 -7.04
CA LYS A 132 -16.65 4.72 -8.47
C LYS A 132 -15.87 6.01 -8.77
N GLU A 133 -16.03 7.04 -7.94
CA GLU A 133 -15.31 8.32 -8.04
C GLU A 133 -13.78 8.12 -7.98
N TYR A 134 -13.32 7.24 -7.09
CA TYR A 134 -11.91 6.85 -6.94
C TYR A 134 -11.44 5.77 -7.93
N LYS A 135 -12.27 5.37 -8.91
CA LYS A 135 -11.98 4.34 -9.94
C LYS A 135 -11.55 2.98 -9.36
N VAL A 136 -12.09 2.62 -8.21
CA VAL A 136 -11.83 1.33 -7.53
C VAL A 136 -12.64 0.21 -8.17
N ILE A 137 -13.85 0.55 -8.60
CA ILE A 137 -14.81 -0.32 -9.28
C ILE A 137 -15.43 0.46 -10.45
N SER A 138 -15.67 -0.23 -11.57
CA SER A 138 -16.32 0.33 -12.77
C SER A 138 -17.84 0.38 -12.63
#